data_AF-A0A367A1M0-F1
#
_entry.id   AF-A0A367A1M0-F1
#
_cell.length_a   1.000
_cell.length_b   1.000
_cell.length_c   1.000
_cell.angle_alpha   90.00
_cell.angle_beta   90.00
_cell.angle_gamma   90.00
#
_symmetry.space_group_name_H-M   'P 1'
#
loop_
_entity.id
_entity.type
_entity.pdbx_description
1 polymer ?
#
loop_
_entity_poly.entity_id
_entity_poly.type
_entity_poly.pdbx_seq_one_letter_code
_entity_poly.pdbx_strand_id
1 'polypeptide(L)'
;MSLTTRFRLGVAIMLLPLLNLAAAAYFSLSQVNESAHRLVTGPRSDWAAHLAAISAAREEALLALVGVCVGGFLVATVIGSRLARSVLRPLMALRAAAEKLGRGDLSTRVALDRADELGQVAGAFDAMADRLELTQS
;
A
#
# COMPACT_ATOMS: atom_id res chain seq x y z
N MET A 1 18.01 13.89 6.85
CA MET A 1 17.35 12.56 6.75
C MET A 1 16.49 12.54 5.49
N SER A 2 16.83 11.73 4.49
CA SER A 2 16.20 11.80 3.16
C SER A 2 14.77 11.25 3.16
N LEU A 3 13.94 11.76 2.25
CA LEU A 3 12.51 11.43 2.12
C LEU A 3 12.28 9.93 1.88
N THR A 4 13.23 9.26 1.21
CA THR A 4 13.25 7.82 0.96
C THR A 4 13.51 7.02 2.23
N THR A 5 14.33 7.52 3.17
CA THR A 5 14.52 6.89 4.49
C THR A 5 13.24 6.97 5.32
N ARG A 6 12.55 8.13 5.34
CA ARG A 6 11.25 8.29 6.04
C ARG A 6 10.17 7.41 5.42
N PHE A 7 10.18 7.25 4.09
CA PHE A 7 9.29 6.35 3.37
C PHE A 7 9.51 4.90 3.78
N ARG A 8 10.76 4.42 3.75
CA ARG A 8 11.12 3.02 4.06
C ARG A 8 10.83 2.68 5.52
N LEU A 9 11.14 3.61 6.43
CA LEU A 9 10.81 3.48 7.84
C LEU A 9 9.30 3.38 8.06
N GLY A 10 8.52 4.23 7.38
CA GLY A 10 7.05 4.20 7.47
C GLY A 10 6.44 2.90 6.94
N VAL A 11 6.97 2.36 5.83
CA VAL A 11 6.52 1.06 5.30
C VAL A 11 6.90 -0.08 6.24
N ALA A 12 8.12 -0.09 6.77
CA ALA A 12 8.57 -1.10 7.72
C ALA A 12 7.72 -1.11 9.01
N ILE A 13 7.41 0.07 9.56
CA ILE A 13 6.52 0.22 10.74
C ILE A 13 5.10 -0.26 10.42
N MET A 14 4.62 -0.07 9.20
CA MET A 14 3.27 -0.53 8.80
C MET A 14 3.17 -2.03 8.50
N LEU A 15 4.29 -2.70 8.21
CA LEU A 15 4.31 -4.15 7.97
C LEU A 15 4.51 -4.97 9.25
N LEU A 16 5.07 -4.38 10.31
CA LEU A 16 5.25 -5.02 11.62
C LEU A 16 3.94 -5.56 12.24
N PRO A 17 2.82 -4.82 12.23
CA PRO A 17 1.53 -5.32 12.71
C PRO A 17 1.03 -6.51 11.89
N LEU A 18 1.19 -6.47 10.56
CA LEU A 18 0.78 -7.55 9.66
C LEU A 18 1.58 -8.83 9.93
N LEU A 19 2.88 -8.71 10.20
CA LEU A 19 3.73 -9.83 10.56
C LEU A 19 3.32 -10.45 11.90
N ASN A 20 3.11 -9.61 12.92
CA ASN A 20 2.68 -10.06 14.24
C ASN A 20 1.31 -10.78 14.17
N LEU A 21 0.41 -10.22 13.37
CA LEU A 21 -0.92 -10.75 13.21
C LEU A 21 -0.98 -12.03 12.38
N ALA A 22 -0.14 -12.16 11.34
CA ALA A 22 0.02 -13.42 10.60
C ALA A 22 0.55 -14.53 11.52
N ALA A 23 1.47 -14.20 12.44
CA ALA A 23 1.96 -15.14 13.44
C ALA A 23 0.84 -15.56 14.43
N ALA A 24 0.01 -14.62 14.88
CA ALA A 24 -1.14 -14.92 15.75
C ALA A 24 -2.19 -15.81 15.04
N ALA A 25 -2.50 -15.50 13.77
CA ALA A 25 -3.42 -16.30 12.97
C ALA A 25 -2.91 -17.75 12.77
N TYR A 26 -1.61 -17.88 12.47
CA TYR A 26 -0.97 -19.19 12.33
C TYR A 26 -1.02 -20.00 13.65
N PHE A 27 -0.72 -19.35 14.77
CA PHE A 27 -0.80 -19.97 16.09
C PHE A 27 -2.23 -20.46 16.42
N SER A 28 -3.24 -19.63 16.17
CA SER A 28 -4.65 -20.01 16.38
C SER A 28 -5.08 -21.20 15.51
N LEU A 29 -4.70 -21.19 14.22
CA LEU A 29 -4.99 -22.29 13.29
C LEU A 29 -4.35 -23.62 13.76
N SER A 30 -3.11 -23.54 14.26
CA SER A 30 -2.41 -24.70 14.80
C SER A 30 -3.10 -25.27 16.04
N GLN A 31 -3.63 -24.40 16.91
CA GLN A 31 -4.33 -24.80 18.13
C GLN A 31 -5.68 -25.50 17.82
N VAL A 32 -6.44 -25.00 16.84
CA VAL A 32 -7.69 -25.62 16.39
C VAL A 32 -7.44 -27.00 15.77
N ASN A 33 -6.40 -27.11 14.92
CA ASN A 33 -6.04 -28.38 14.29
C ASN A 33 -5.67 -29.44 15.33
N GLU A 34 -4.94 -29.06 16.38
CA GLU A 34 -4.57 -29.96 17.45
C GLU A 34 -5.76 -30.35 18.35
N SER A 35 -6.69 -29.41 18.58
CA SER A 35 -7.93 -29.64 19.33
C SER A 35 -8.87 -30.62 18.62
N ALA A 36 -8.96 -30.54 17.29
CA ALA A 36 -9.77 -31.46 16.48
C ALA A 36 -9.26 -32.91 16.56
N HIS A 37 -7.95 -33.10 16.63
CA HIS A 37 -7.35 -34.43 16.76
C HIS A 37 -7.67 -35.10 18.10
N ARG A 38 -7.75 -34.30 19.17
CA ARG A 38 -8.11 -34.74 20.53
C ARG A 38 -9.62 -35.02 20.66
N LEU A 39 -10.47 -34.29 19.94
CA LEU A 39 -11.91 -34.53 19.86
C LEU A 39 -12.28 -35.89 19.26
N VAL A 40 -11.58 -36.29 18.20
CA VAL A 40 -11.88 -37.54 17.48
C VAL A 40 -11.42 -38.77 18.28
N THR A 41 -10.43 -38.60 19.16
CA THR A 41 -9.78 -39.72 19.87
C THR A 41 -10.05 -39.73 21.38
N GLY A 42 -10.66 -38.67 21.93
CA GLY A 42 -10.81 -38.47 23.37
C GLY A 42 -12.11 -39.00 24.00
N PRO A 43 -12.14 -39.19 25.33
CA PRO A 43 -13.31 -39.71 26.05
C PRO A 43 -14.53 -38.77 26.01
N ARG A 44 -15.74 -39.37 26.02
CA ARG A 44 -17.03 -38.66 25.99
C ARG A 44 -17.30 -37.77 27.23
N SER A 45 -16.43 -37.75 28.24
CA SER A 45 -16.55 -36.85 29.41
C SER A 45 -16.13 -35.41 29.09
N ASP A 46 -15.39 -35.20 28.00
CA ASP A 46 -14.65 -33.95 27.80
C ASP A 46 -15.40 -32.94 26.92
N TRP A 47 -16.63 -33.23 26.45
CA TRP A 47 -17.36 -32.35 25.51
C TRP A 47 -17.59 -30.92 26.03
N ALA A 48 -17.79 -30.75 27.35
CA ALA A 48 -17.91 -29.42 27.94
C ALA A 48 -16.62 -28.60 27.82
N ALA A 49 -15.46 -29.24 28.01
CA ALA A 49 -14.15 -28.61 27.80
C ALA A 49 -13.93 -28.25 26.33
N HIS A 50 -14.45 -29.06 25.40
CA HIS A 50 -14.35 -28.79 23.97
C HIS A 50 -15.21 -27.61 23.51
N LEU A 51 -16.42 -27.44 24.06
CA LEU A 51 -17.26 -26.27 23.76
C LEU A 51 -16.60 -24.96 24.24
N ALA A 52 -15.96 -24.99 25.41
CA ALA A 52 -15.17 -23.87 25.91
C ALA A 52 -13.97 -23.56 25.00
N ALA A 53 -13.24 -24.58 24.55
CA ALA A 53 -12.10 -24.42 23.62
C ALA A 53 -12.52 -23.79 22.28
N ILE A 54 -13.66 -24.20 21.71
CA ILE A 54 -14.19 -23.63 20.46
C ILE A 54 -14.55 -22.14 20.63
N SER A 55 -15.11 -21.76 21.79
CA SER A 55 -15.45 -20.36 22.06
C SER A 55 -14.21 -19.45 22.18
N ALA A 56 -13.16 -19.92 22.84
CA ALA A 56 -11.89 -19.20 22.97
C ALA A 56 -11.19 -19.04 21.60
N ALA A 57 -11.14 -20.11 20.80
CA ALA A 57 -10.56 -20.07 19.46
C ALA A 57 -11.32 -19.10 18.52
N ARG A 58 -12.64 -18.94 18.71
CA ARG A 58 -13.46 -18.00 17.94
C ARG A 58 -13.08 -16.55 18.18
N GLU A 59 -12.85 -16.15 19.43
CA GLU A 59 -12.50 -14.76 19.77
C GLU A 59 -11.13 -14.38 19.20
N GLU A 60 -10.15 -15.27 19.31
CA GLU A 60 -8.82 -15.07 18.70
C GLU A 60 -8.90 -15.00 17.17
N ALA A 61 -9.69 -15.87 16.54
CA ALA A 61 -9.86 -15.88 15.10
C ALA A 61 -10.53 -14.60 14.57
N LEU A 62 -11.50 -14.04 15.30
CA LEU A 62 -12.15 -12.78 14.93
C LEU A 62 -11.19 -11.59 15.05
N LEU A 63 -10.40 -11.51 16.11
CA LEU A 63 -9.39 -10.45 16.28
C LEU A 63 -8.31 -10.55 15.20
N ALA A 64 -7.85 -11.76 14.87
CA ALA A 64 -6.92 -11.99 13.78
C ALA A 64 -7.50 -11.55 12.43
N LEU A 65 -8.76 -11.90 12.12
CA LEU A 65 -9.41 -11.48 10.88
C LEU A 65 -9.52 -9.96 10.77
N VAL A 66 -10.00 -9.30 11.83
CA VAL A 66 -10.13 -7.83 11.87
C VAL A 66 -8.77 -7.18 11.66
N GLY A 67 -7.72 -7.69 12.31
CA GLY A 67 -6.37 -7.18 12.10
C GLY A 67 -5.89 -7.32 10.65
N VAL A 68 -6.22 -8.41 9.96
CA VAL A 68 -5.76 -8.64 8.58
C VAL A 68 -6.44 -7.63 7.67
N CYS A 69 -7.75 -7.43 7.86
CA CYS A 69 -8.52 -6.44 7.13
C CYS A 69 -7.98 -5.03 7.36
N VAL A 70 -7.75 -4.64 8.62
CA VAL A 70 -7.22 -3.31 8.97
C VAL A 70 -5.80 -3.11 8.44
N GLY A 71 -4.91 -4.08 8.63
CA GLY A 71 -3.53 -4.03 8.14
C GLY A 71 -3.48 -3.96 6.62
N GLY A 72 -4.26 -4.79 5.92
CA GLY A 72 -4.38 -4.77 4.46
C GLY A 72 -4.93 -3.44 3.94
N PHE A 73 -5.96 -2.89 4.58
CA PHE A 73 -6.53 -1.58 4.23
C PHE A 73 -5.51 -0.45 4.40
N LEU A 74 -4.76 -0.45 5.50
CA LEU A 74 -3.71 0.54 5.77
C LEU A 74 -2.59 0.47 4.72
N VAL A 75 -2.10 -0.72 4.38
CA VAL A 75 -1.08 -0.92 3.34
C VAL A 75 -1.59 -0.46 1.97
N ALA A 76 -2.80 -0.88 1.57
CA ALA A 76 -3.41 -0.47 0.32
C ALA A 76 -3.54 1.06 0.22
N THR A 77 -4.00 1.71 1.29
CA THR A 77 -4.13 3.17 1.35
C THR A 77 -2.78 3.87 1.19
N VAL A 78 -1.72 3.35 1.82
CA VAL A 78 -0.39 3.93 1.70
C VAL A 78 0.15 3.79 0.29
N ILE A 79 0.10 2.60 -0.29
CA ILE A 79 0.55 2.34 -1.66
C ILE A 79 -0.22 3.22 -2.64
N GLY A 80 -1.56 3.22 -2.54
CA GLY A 80 -2.41 4.06 -3.38
C GLY A 80 -2.08 5.55 -3.26
N SER A 81 -1.89 6.06 -2.05
CA SER A 81 -1.52 7.47 -1.83
C SER A 81 -0.13 7.83 -2.36
N ARG A 82 0.83 6.88 -2.32
CA ARG A 82 2.18 7.08 -2.86
C ARG A 82 2.10 7.12 -4.37
N LEU A 83 1.43 6.14 -5.01
CA LEU A 83 1.27 6.07 -6.46
C LEU A 83 0.55 7.30 -7.03
N ALA A 84 -0.53 7.73 -6.37
CA ALA A 84 -1.26 8.93 -6.78
C ALA A 84 -0.35 10.18 -6.79
N ARG A 85 0.55 10.30 -5.80
CA ARG A 85 1.47 11.44 -5.69
C ARG A 85 2.71 11.30 -6.58
N SER A 86 3.24 10.09 -6.75
CA SER A 86 4.48 9.83 -7.47
C SER A 86 4.28 9.58 -8.95
N VAL A 87 3.08 9.27 -9.42
CA VAL A 87 2.83 8.99 -10.84
C VAL A 87 1.65 9.81 -11.36
N LEU A 88 0.47 9.68 -10.73
CA LEU A 88 -0.75 10.24 -11.28
C LEU A 88 -0.74 11.78 -11.32
N ARG A 89 -0.29 12.43 -10.24
CA ARG A 89 -0.16 13.89 -10.17
C ARG A 89 0.83 14.46 -11.22
N PRO A 90 2.06 13.95 -11.35
CA PRO A 90 2.98 14.36 -12.43
C PRO A 90 2.40 14.18 -13.83
N LEU A 91 1.73 13.06 -14.09
CA LEU A 91 1.09 12.82 -15.40
C LEU A 91 -0.03 13.82 -15.69
N MET A 92 -0.83 14.18 -14.68
CA MET A 92 -1.84 15.22 -14.81
C MET A 92 -1.21 16.61 -15.08
N ALA A 93 -0.09 16.92 -14.43
CA ALA A 93 0.65 18.16 -14.68
C ALA A 93 1.20 18.23 -16.12
N LEU A 94 1.82 17.15 -16.59
CA LEU A 94 2.28 17.01 -17.98
C LEU A 94 1.14 17.16 -18.99
N ARG A 95 0.01 16.48 -18.74
CA ARG A 95 -1.19 16.61 -19.57
C ARG A 95 -1.69 18.05 -19.63
N ALA A 96 -1.83 18.70 -18.47
CA ALA A 96 -2.31 20.08 -18.40
C ALA A 96 -1.36 21.06 -19.09
N ALA A 97 -0.04 20.83 -18.98
CA ALA A 97 0.97 21.62 -19.67
C ALA A 97 0.88 21.45 -21.19
N ALA A 98 0.74 20.21 -21.67
CA ALA A 98 0.57 19.92 -23.09
C ALA A 98 -0.71 20.55 -23.67
N GLU A 99 -1.82 20.52 -22.93
CA GLU A 99 -3.08 21.16 -23.34
C GLU A 99 -2.96 22.70 -23.40
N LYS A 100 -2.13 23.33 -22.56
CA LYS A 100 -1.85 24.78 -22.64
C LYS A 100 -0.94 25.12 -23.82
N LEU A 101 0.14 24.36 -23.99
CA LEU A 101 1.08 24.53 -25.11
C LEU A 101 0.36 24.38 -26.46
N GLY A 102 -0.50 23.37 -26.59
CA GLY A 102 -1.31 23.15 -27.79
C GLY A 102 -2.36 24.24 -28.07
N ARG A 103 -2.68 25.09 -27.09
CA ARG A 103 -3.54 26.27 -27.26
C ARG A 103 -2.76 27.55 -27.56
N GLY A 104 -1.44 27.47 -27.73
CA GLY A 104 -0.57 28.59 -28.06
C GLY A 104 0.08 29.28 -26.87
N ASP A 105 -0.11 28.78 -25.63
CA ASP A 105 0.63 29.28 -24.47
C ASP A 105 2.03 28.63 -24.42
N LEU A 106 2.95 29.20 -25.21
CA LEU A 106 4.32 28.71 -25.36
C LEU A 106 5.20 28.93 -24.13
N SER A 107 4.75 29.76 -23.18
CA SER A 107 5.47 30.03 -21.92
C SER A 107 5.31 28.88 -20.89
N THR A 108 4.42 27.92 -21.17
CA THR A 108 4.12 26.84 -20.23
C THR A 108 5.29 25.87 -20.07
N ARG A 109 5.67 25.59 -18.83
CA ARG A 109 6.65 24.56 -18.45
C ARG A 109 6.07 23.64 -17.39
N VAL A 110 6.52 22.38 -17.38
CA VAL A 110 6.13 21.38 -16.39
C VAL A 110 6.95 21.54 -15.10
N ALA A 111 8.25 21.84 -15.21
CA ALA A 111 9.15 22.10 -14.07
C ALA A 111 9.11 21.00 -12.98
N LEU A 112 9.18 19.74 -13.40
CA LEU A 112 9.25 18.59 -12.49
C LEU A 112 10.68 18.35 -12.01
N ASP A 113 10.97 18.71 -10.76
CA ASP A 113 12.23 18.37 -10.10
C ASP A 113 12.26 16.90 -9.67
N ARG A 114 12.53 16.01 -10.63
CA ARG A 114 12.65 14.56 -10.43
C ARG A 114 13.78 13.98 -11.27
N ALA A 115 14.47 12.99 -10.69
CA ALA A 115 15.57 12.27 -11.36
C ALA A 115 15.16 10.91 -11.95
N ASP A 116 13.85 10.68 -12.14
CA ASP A 116 13.31 9.44 -12.72
C ASP A 116 12.83 9.66 -14.17
N GLU A 117 12.24 8.63 -14.76
CA GLU A 117 11.75 8.66 -16.15
C GLU A 117 10.72 9.77 -16.38
N LEU A 118 9.88 10.08 -15.38
CA LEU A 118 8.90 11.16 -15.47
C LEU A 118 9.57 12.53 -15.48
N GLY A 119 10.65 12.70 -14.70
CA GLY A 119 11.49 13.90 -14.74
C GLY A 119 12.17 14.09 -16.09
N GLN A 120 12.70 13.01 -16.68
CA GLN A 120 13.31 13.05 -18.02
C GLN A 120 12.30 13.44 -19.11
N VAL A 121 11.08 12.88 -19.07
CA VAL A 121 10.01 13.24 -20.00
C VAL A 121 9.58 14.69 -19.83
N ALA A 122 9.46 15.18 -18.58
CA ALA A 122 9.15 16.58 -18.31
C ALA A 122 10.23 17.52 -18.84
N GLY A 123 11.51 17.20 -18.64
CA GLY A 123 12.63 17.98 -19.18
C GLY A 123 12.65 18.00 -20.70
N ALA A 124 12.35 16.88 -21.36
CA ALA A 124 12.22 16.83 -22.81
C ALA A 124 11.04 17.67 -23.33
N PHE A 125 9.91 17.66 -22.63
CA PHE A 125 8.76 18.52 -22.93
C PHE A 125 9.12 20.01 -22.81
N ASP A 126 9.78 20.40 -21.72
CA ASP A 126 10.17 21.79 -21.46
C ASP A 126 11.14 22.30 -22.55
N ALA A 127 12.13 21.48 -22.95
CA ALA A 127 13.05 21.83 -24.03
C ALA A 127 12.36 21.95 -25.40
N MET A 128 11.32 21.17 -25.66
CA MET A 128 10.50 21.32 -26.87
C MET A 128 9.72 22.63 -26.84
N ALA A 129 9.12 22.99 -25.70
CA ALA A 129 8.40 24.24 -25.52
C ALA A 129 9.32 25.47 -25.72
N ASP A 130 10.54 25.44 -25.17
CA ASP A 130 11.56 26.49 -25.37
C ASP A 130 11.84 26.72 -26.86
N ARG A 131 12.01 25.64 -27.64
CA ARG A 131 12.28 25.74 -29.08
C ARG A 131 11.11 26.34 -29.87
N LEU A 132 9.88 25.96 -29.50
CA LEU A 132 8.68 26.50 -30.14
C LEU A 132 8.51 27.99 -29.86
N GLU A 133 8.74 28.40 -28.60
CA GLU A 133 8.68 29.80 -28.19
C GLU A 133 9.69 30.66 -28.96
N LEU A 134 10.94 30.19 -29.07
CA LEU A 134 11.99 30.88 -29.84
C LEU A 134 11.73 30.96 -31.35
N THR A 135 10.94 30.04 -31.91
CA THR A 135 10.64 30.03 -33.35
C THR A 135 9.44 30.92 -33.71
N GLN A 136 8.56 31.21 -32.75
CA GLN A 136 7.36 32.03 -32.95
C GLN A 136 7.47 33.45 -32.39
N SER A 137 8.61 33.81 -31.79
CA SER A 137 8.93 35.18 -31.37
C SER A 137 9.63 35.96 -32.48
#